data_AF-A0A6A6RM04-F1
#
_entry.id   AF-A0A6A6RM04-F1
#
_cell.length_a   1.000
_cell.length_b   1.000
_cell.length_c   1.000
_cell.angle_alpha   90.00
_cell.angle_beta   90.00
_cell.angle_gamma   90.00
#
_symmetry.space_group_name_H-M   'P 1'
#
loop_
_entity.id
_entity.type
_entity.pdbx_description
1 polymer ?
#
loop_
_entity_poly.entity_id
_entity_poly.type
_entity_poly.pdbx_seq_one_letter_code
_entity_poly.pdbx_strand_id
1 'polypeptide(L)'
;MLNFTSTAFAKWTALLPISIVPAPSKAPSADIHIRFMSMSPSENQYAFTNMIADGLALSPGLINITFNDDYNWSDDRLFNFTAVHEIGHALGLSHSKVEDAVMFAYFVGIIRELHPDDEAAIHSVYGWKDPRWSRIDMNAATKNLIQVSSTTSTPAVVDGIYQLRSTGQVLYYSPSGSWTSVDNNKDTVQITGSNGYLYQRHADGSTYKYSGSGSDWQWIGGASDNVIDIVAASDQVYVRRKDGWIARWSGTGQQWTTIQQPSTPSSRQIAITDSKVLWVLLTNGDLVRSEWPYSPTGWQTVDINAANSAITVGGENFYKLQSDGKIVWLDTVQYFWSTIENSGSVGVYAVGEFVYSRHGDGSIWRYTGTPGVWEMLDSRGDSVSVVGDRRGRVFEMLSGGDIYKLVS
;
A
#
# COMPACT_ATOMS: atom_id res chain seq x y z
N MET A 1 29.10 -25.14 -11.02
CA MET A 1 27.63 -25.32 -11.08
C MET A 1 26.98 -25.51 -9.70
N LEU A 2 27.44 -26.43 -8.83
CA LEU A 2 26.89 -26.62 -7.46
C LEU A 2 26.81 -25.34 -6.60
N ASN A 3 27.81 -24.45 -6.69
CA ASN A 3 27.76 -23.16 -5.98
C ASN A 3 26.71 -22.21 -6.56
N PHE A 4 26.44 -22.24 -7.86
CA PHE A 4 25.48 -21.35 -8.51
C PHE A 4 24.04 -21.79 -8.29
N THR A 5 23.77 -23.10 -8.30
CA THR A 5 22.45 -23.62 -7.91
C THR A 5 22.14 -23.26 -6.45
N SER A 6 23.14 -23.35 -5.57
CA SER A 6 23.01 -22.93 -4.17
C SER A 6 22.64 -21.44 -4.05
N THR A 7 23.26 -20.57 -4.86
CA THR A 7 22.91 -19.13 -4.91
C THR A 7 21.47 -18.90 -5.39
N ALA A 8 20.99 -19.66 -6.38
CA ALA A 8 19.63 -19.54 -6.87
C ALA A 8 18.59 -19.97 -5.81
N PHE A 9 18.82 -21.08 -5.09
CA PHE A 9 17.98 -21.47 -3.94
C PHE A 9 18.06 -20.46 -2.80
N ALA A 10 19.21 -19.83 -2.57
CA ALA A 10 19.38 -18.81 -1.55
C ALA A 10 18.46 -17.60 -1.80
N LYS A 11 18.22 -17.21 -3.06
CA LYS A 11 17.27 -16.13 -3.40
C LYS A 11 15.86 -16.44 -2.90
N TRP A 12 15.36 -17.65 -3.12
CA TRP A 12 14.03 -18.05 -2.67
C TRP A 12 13.97 -18.29 -1.15
N THR A 13 14.92 -19.02 -0.57
CA THR A 13 14.95 -19.31 0.89
C THR A 13 15.17 -18.07 1.78
N ALA A 14 15.62 -16.96 1.20
CA ALA A 14 15.63 -15.67 1.89
C ALA A 14 14.21 -15.18 2.23
N LEU A 15 13.21 -15.52 1.40
CA LEU A 15 11.81 -15.06 1.51
C LEU A 15 10.92 -16.01 2.31
N LEU A 16 11.29 -17.30 2.36
CA LEU A 16 10.38 -18.35 2.82
C LEU A 16 10.61 -18.77 4.28
N PRO A 17 9.53 -19.17 4.99
CA PRO A 17 9.62 -19.78 6.32
C PRO A 17 10.15 -21.22 6.29
N ILE A 18 10.50 -21.73 5.11
CA ILE A 18 11.10 -23.05 4.92
C ILE A 18 12.57 -22.94 4.53
N SER A 19 13.34 -23.95 4.88
CA SER A 19 14.73 -24.10 4.44
C SER A 19 14.83 -25.14 3.34
N ILE A 20 15.50 -24.79 2.25
CA ILE A 20 15.83 -25.73 1.17
C ILE A 20 17.32 -26.05 1.30
N VAL A 21 17.64 -27.34 1.43
CA VAL A 21 19.01 -27.80 1.68
C VAL A 21 19.35 -28.95 0.72
N PRO A 22 20.63 -29.13 0.35
CA PRO A 22 21.06 -30.30 -0.39
C PRO A 22 20.70 -31.59 0.36
N ALA A 23 20.09 -32.54 -0.34
CA ALA A 23 19.77 -33.84 0.24
C ALA A 23 21.07 -34.55 0.67
N PRO A 24 21.12 -35.16 1.87
CA PRO A 24 22.25 -35.98 2.29
C PRO A 24 22.52 -37.10 1.29
N SER A 25 23.78 -37.50 1.10
CA SER A 25 24.16 -38.59 0.18
C SER A 25 23.52 -39.95 0.52
N LYS A 26 22.99 -40.11 1.73
CA LYS A 26 22.27 -41.31 2.19
C LYS A 26 20.75 -41.18 2.15
N ALA A 27 20.22 -40.02 1.74
CA ALA A 27 18.78 -39.84 1.61
C ALA A 27 18.25 -40.76 0.50
N PRO A 28 17.14 -41.47 0.73
CA PRO A 28 16.60 -42.41 -0.27
C PRO A 28 16.10 -41.70 -1.53
N SER A 29 15.69 -40.43 -1.42
CA SER A 29 15.31 -39.56 -2.54
C SER A 29 15.39 -38.10 -2.10
N ALA A 30 15.59 -37.18 -3.05
CA ALA A 30 15.47 -35.74 -2.82
C ALA A 30 14.04 -35.26 -3.19
N ASP A 31 13.57 -34.18 -2.58
CA ASP A 31 12.28 -33.59 -2.97
C ASP A 31 12.35 -32.97 -4.38
N ILE A 32 13.44 -32.25 -4.66
CA ILE A 32 13.74 -31.63 -5.94
C ILE A 32 15.00 -32.28 -6.53
N HIS A 33 14.88 -32.84 -7.73
CA HIS A 33 16.01 -33.37 -8.49
C HIS A 33 16.48 -32.35 -9.52
N ILE A 34 17.79 -32.15 -9.59
CA ILE A 34 18.42 -31.29 -10.60
C ILE A 34 19.23 -32.18 -11.53
N ARG A 35 18.97 -32.06 -12.83
CA ARG A 35 19.67 -32.82 -13.87
C ARG A 35 20.12 -31.92 -15.01
N PHE A 36 21.19 -32.36 -15.65
CA PHE A 36 21.79 -31.78 -16.83
C PHE A 36 21.72 -32.85 -17.92
N MET A 37 21.11 -32.53 -19.05
CA MET A 37 21.02 -33.45 -20.18
C MET A 37 20.84 -32.70 -21.50
N SER A 38 21.34 -33.28 -22.58
CA SER A 38 21.03 -32.81 -23.94
C SER A 38 19.54 -33.02 -24.22
N MET A 39 18.88 -32.00 -24.79
CA MET A 39 17.45 -32.01 -25.12
C MET A 39 17.19 -32.06 -26.63
N SER A 40 18.24 -32.21 -27.45
CA SER A 40 18.30 -32.05 -28.90
C SER A 40 18.77 -30.66 -29.30
N PRO A 41 19.71 -30.54 -30.28
CA PRO A 41 20.14 -29.25 -30.81
C PRO A 41 19.02 -28.40 -31.46
N SER A 42 17.86 -28.99 -31.73
CA SER A 42 16.68 -28.29 -32.26
C SER A 42 15.79 -27.70 -31.17
N GLU A 43 16.01 -28.06 -29.91
CA GLU A 43 15.22 -27.59 -28.78
C GLU A 43 15.73 -26.23 -28.30
N ASN A 44 14.86 -25.23 -28.30
CA ASN A 44 15.24 -23.85 -27.97
C ASN A 44 15.07 -23.52 -26.49
N GLN A 45 14.67 -24.51 -25.68
CA GLN A 45 14.44 -24.34 -24.26
C GLN A 45 15.76 -24.48 -23.49
N TYR A 46 16.08 -23.46 -22.69
CA TYR A 46 17.26 -23.45 -21.82
C TYR A 46 17.14 -24.43 -20.65
N ALA A 47 15.95 -24.52 -20.05
CA ALA A 47 15.62 -25.45 -18.98
C ALA A 47 14.11 -25.65 -18.88
N PHE A 48 13.69 -26.70 -18.18
CA PHE A 48 12.30 -26.88 -17.80
C PHE A 48 12.17 -27.57 -16.45
N THR A 49 11.04 -27.33 -15.80
CA THR A 49 10.64 -27.98 -14.56
C THR A 49 9.42 -28.86 -14.78
N ASN A 50 9.57 -30.14 -14.48
CA ASN A 50 8.46 -31.09 -14.47
C ASN A 50 8.02 -31.36 -13.04
N MET A 51 6.72 -31.19 -12.78
CA MET A 51 6.08 -31.52 -11.51
C MET A 51 4.90 -32.46 -11.72
N ILE A 52 4.73 -33.46 -10.85
CA ILE A 52 3.56 -34.36 -10.82
C ILE A 52 2.54 -33.92 -9.73
N ALA A 53 2.61 -32.66 -9.29
CA ALA A 53 1.68 -32.07 -8.32
C ALA A 53 1.52 -30.56 -8.53
N ASP A 54 0.42 -29.99 -8.02
CA ASP A 54 -0.03 -28.60 -8.10
C ASP A 54 0.72 -27.63 -7.16
N GLY A 55 1.95 -27.96 -6.75
CA GLY A 55 2.79 -27.13 -5.90
C GLY A 55 2.42 -27.09 -4.40
N LEU A 56 1.26 -27.61 -3.99
CA LEU A 56 0.82 -27.62 -2.58
C LEU A 56 1.06 -28.97 -1.87
N ALA A 57 1.22 -30.05 -2.64
CA ALA A 57 1.63 -31.36 -2.13
C ALA A 57 3.05 -31.70 -2.61
N LEU A 58 4.06 -31.21 -1.90
CA LEU A 58 5.47 -31.61 -2.11
C LEU A 58 5.64 -33.08 -1.69
N SER A 59 5.43 -34.03 -2.62
CA SER A 59 5.76 -35.44 -2.39
C SER A 59 7.17 -35.73 -2.91
N PRO A 60 8.04 -36.40 -2.12
CA PRO A 60 9.40 -36.71 -2.53
C PRO A 60 9.45 -37.44 -3.89
N GLY A 61 10.38 -37.03 -4.77
CA GLY A 61 10.61 -37.67 -6.07
C GLY A 61 9.76 -37.18 -7.25
N LEU A 62 8.91 -36.16 -7.07
CA LEU A 62 7.98 -35.71 -8.13
C LEU A 62 8.37 -34.40 -8.83
N ILE A 63 9.48 -33.76 -8.44
CA ILE A 63 9.93 -32.47 -9.00
C ILE A 63 11.30 -32.63 -9.64
N ASN A 64 11.40 -32.29 -10.92
CA ASN A 64 12.64 -32.38 -11.70
C ASN A 64 12.92 -31.07 -12.42
N ILE A 65 14.03 -30.41 -12.08
CA ILE A 65 14.60 -29.30 -12.83
C ILE A 65 15.61 -29.86 -13.82
N THR A 66 15.42 -29.57 -15.10
CA THR A 66 16.28 -30.06 -16.19
C THR A 66 16.92 -28.89 -16.90
N PHE A 67 18.24 -28.79 -16.85
CA PHE A 67 19.01 -27.84 -17.65
C PHE A 67 19.46 -28.49 -18.95
N ASN A 68 19.33 -27.77 -20.06
CA ASN A 68 19.70 -28.24 -21.38
C ASN A 68 21.22 -28.11 -21.60
N ASP A 69 21.92 -29.25 -21.72
CA ASP A 69 23.38 -29.28 -21.95
C ASP A 69 23.78 -28.95 -23.39
N ASP A 70 22.81 -28.76 -24.30
CA ASP A 70 23.10 -28.25 -25.65
C ASP A 70 23.44 -26.74 -25.62
N TYR A 71 23.19 -26.05 -24.50
CA TYR A 71 23.59 -24.66 -24.25
C TYR A 71 24.89 -24.56 -23.44
N ASN A 72 25.67 -23.52 -23.72
CA ASN A 72 26.88 -23.22 -22.97
C ASN A 72 26.56 -22.44 -21.69
N TRP A 73 26.73 -23.09 -20.54
CA TRP A 73 26.52 -22.52 -19.20
C TRP A 73 27.72 -21.77 -18.62
N SER A 74 28.58 -21.18 -19.47
CA SER A 74 29.72 -20.38 -19.01
C SER A 74 29.35 -18.96 -18.57
N ASP A 75 28.18 -18.46 -18.95
CA ASP A 75 27.65 -17.20 -18.41
C ASP A 75 26.88 -17.49 -17.11
N ASP A 76 27.55 -17.28 -15.98
CA ASP A 76 26.98 -17.51 -14.65
C ASP A 76 25.70 -16.69 -14.41
N ARG A 77 25.55 -15.53 -15.06
CA ARG A 77 24.35 -14.68 -14.92
C ARG A 77 23.16 -15.34 -15.58
N LEU A 78 23.34 -15.87 -16.80
CA LEU A 78 22.30 -16.58 -17.54
C LEU A 78 21.92 -17.86 -16.81
N PHE A 79 22.91 -18.65 -16.38
CA PHE A 79 22.65 -19.86 -15.60
C PHE A 79 21.86 -19.55 -14.32
N ASN A 80 22.27 -18.55 -13.55
CA ASN A 80 21.60 -18.19 -12.31
C ASN A 80 20.18 -17.66 -12.55
N PHE A 81 19.97 -16.84 -13.59
CA PHE A 81 18.63 -16.38 -13.99
C PHE A 81 17.69 -17.55 -14.32
N THR A 82 18.14 -18.45 -15.20
CA THR A 82 17.37 -19.64 -15.58
C THR A 82 17.11 -20.53 -14.36
N ALA A 83 18.12 -20.75 -13.51
CA ALA A 83 17.96 -21.55 -12.31
C ALA A 83 16.94 -20.94 -11.32
N VAL A 84 16.95 -19.62 -11.12
CA VAL A 84 15.97 -18.94 -10.25
C VAL A 84 14.55 -19.13 -10.79
N HIS A 85 14.35 -18.99 -12.11
CA HIS A 85 13.06 -19.22 -12.78
C HIS A 85 12.55 -20.66 -12.57
N GLU A 86 13.39 -21.65 -12.88
CA GLU A 86 13.01 -23.06 -12.72
C GLU A 86 12.77 -23.45 -11.26
N ILE A 87 13.54 -22.89 -10.31
CA ILE A 87 13.28 -23.11 -8.89
C ILE A 87 11.93 -22.48 -8.50
N GLY A 88 11.54 -21.34 -9.05
CA GLY A 88 10.20 -20.78 -8.84
C GLY A 88 9.11 -21.76 -9.25
N HIS A 89 9.24 -22.39 -10.42
CA HIS A 89 8.35 -23.48 -10.82
C HIS A 89 8.39 -24.66 -9.85
N ALA A 90 9.57 -25.11 -9.44
CA ALA A 90 9.73 -26.21 -8.48
C ALA A 90 9.09 -25.91 -7.12
N LEU A 91 8.92 -24.62 -6.79
CA LEU A 91 8.22 -24.16 -5.60
C LEU A 91 6.72 -23.92 -5.81
N GLY A 92 6.17 -24.22 -6.98
CA GLY A 92 4.74 -24.12 -7.26
C GLY A 92 4.30 -22.84 -7.96
N LEU A 93 5.23 -21.97 -8.39
CA LEU A 93 4.87 -20.77 -9.13
C LEU A 93 4.54 -21.08 -10.59
N SER A 94 3.49 -20.43 -11.11
CA SER A 94 3.20 -20.37 -12.54
C SER A 94 3.95 -19.22 -13.19
N HIS A 95 3.96 -19.16 -14.52
CA HIS A 95 4.50 -18.00 -15.22
C HIS A 95 3.78 -16.72 -14.83
N SER A 96 4.56 -15.66 -14.61
CA SER A 96 4.06 -14.31 -14.45
C SER A 96 3.58 -13.74 -15.79
N LYS A 97 2.61 -12.83 -15.73
CA LYS A 97 2.20 -11.98 -16.86
C LYS A 97 3.00 -10.68 -16.92
N VAL A 98 3.82 -10.41 -15.91
CA VAL A 98 4.66 -9.21 -15.82
C VAL A 98 5.95 -9.47 -16.57
N GLU A 99 6.20 -8.74 -17.66
CA GLU A 99 7.38 -8.99 -18.50
C GLU A 99 8.69 -8.81 -17.72
N ASP A 100 8.70 -7.95 -16.70
CA ASP A 100 9.87 -7.69 -15.85
C ASP A 100 10.06 -8.70 -14.71
N ALA A 101 9.18 -9.70 -14.58
CA ALA A 101 9.30 -10.75 -13.58
C ALA A 101 10.32 -11.83 -13.97
N VAL A 102 10.99 -12.42 -12.97
CA VAL A 102 11.84 -13.58 -13.21
C VAL A 102 11.00 -14.73 -13.71
N MET A 103 9.76 -14.88 -13.23
CA MET A 103 8.82 -15.91 -13.67
C MET A 103 8.12 -15.60 -14.99
N PHE A 104 8.49 -14.55 -15.73
CA PHE A 104 7.92 -14.29 -17.05
C PHE A 104 8.24 -15.43 -18.03
N ALA A 105 7.24 -15.88 -18.79
CA ALA A 105 7.31 -17.11 -19.61
C ALA A 105 8.38 -17.07 -20.72
N TYR A 106 8.81 -15.89 -21.16
CA TYR A 106 9.67 -15.74 -22.31
C TYR A 106 10.99 -15.04 -21.97
N PHE A 107 12.10 -15.72 -22.20
CA PHE A 107 13.42 -15.10 -22.16
C PHE A 107 13.66 -14.32 -23.45
N VAL A 108 13.64 -12.99 -23.34
CA VAL A 108 13.85 -12.06 -24.48
C VAL A 108 15.28 -11.51 -24.52
N GLY A 109 16.25 -12.23 -23.95
CA GLY A 109 17.65 -11.80 -23.86
C GLY A 109 17.95 -10.83 -22.71
N ILE A 110 16.99 -10.61 -21.80
CA ILE A 110 17.14 -9.72 -20.64
C ILE A 110 17.15 -10.57 -19.37
N ILE A 111 18.22 -10.45 -18.59
CA ILE A 111 18.34 -11.06 -17.26
C ILE A 111 17.67 -10.16 -16.23
N ARG A 112 16.81 -10.75 -15.39
CA ARG A 112 15.98 -10.04 -14.41
C ARG A 112 16.27 -10.52 -12.99
N GLU A 113 16.06 -9.64 -12.03
CA GLU A 113 16.04 -10.02 -10.61
C GLU A 113 14.66 -10.54 -10.21
N LEU A 114 14.51 -10.99 -8.96
CA LEU A 114 13.18 -11.29 -8.44
C LEU A 114 12.37 -10.00 -8.46
N HIS A 115 11.20 -10.05 -9.09
CA HIS A 115 10.27 -8.95 -9.16
C HIS A 115 9.28 -9.05 -7.99
N PRO A 116 8.70 -7.93 -7.51
CA PRO A 116 7.69 -7.97 -6.46
C PRO A 116 6.50 -8.91 -6.74
N ASP A 117 6.19 -9.17 -8.02
CA ASP A 117 5.19 -10.18 -8.43
C ASP A 117 5.62 -11.61 -8.08
N ASP A 118 6.90 -11.95 -8.29
CA ASP A 118 7.48 -13.25 -7.93
C ASP A 118 7.46 -13.44 -6.41
N GLU A 119 7.83 -12.40 -5.66
CA GLU A 119 7.82 -12.40 -4.20
C GLU A 119 6.39 -12.52 -3.64
N ALA A 120 5.44 -11.76 -4.18
CA ALA A 120 4.04 -11.84 -3.77
C ALA A 120 3.47 -13.25 -4.04
N ALA A 121 3.78 -13.82 -5.21
CA ALA A 121 3.33 -15.16 -5.57
C ALA A 121 3.90 -16.22 -4.62
N ILE A 122 5.19 -16.17 -4.29
CA ILE A 122 5.79 -17.19 -3.42
C ILE A 122 5.29 -17.12 -1.96
N HIS A 123 5.07 -15.91 -1.44
CA HIS A 123 4.50 -15.74 -0.10
C HIS A 123 3.04 -16.18 -0.03
N SER A 124 2.29 -16.15 -1.15
CA SER A 124 0.94 -16.72 -1.21
C SER A 124 0.92 -18.24 -1.06
N VAL A 125 2.02 -18.92 -1.42
CA VAL A 125 2.15 -20.38 -1.33
C VAL A 125 2.68 -20.82 0.05
N TYR A 126 3.75 -20.17 0.55
CA TYR A 126 4.46 -20.65 1.74
C TYR A 126 4.28 -19.77 2.99
N GLY A 127 3.73 -18.56 2.86
CA GLY A 127 3.75 -17.55 3.92
C GLY A 127 5.11 -16.88 4.08
N TRP A 128 5.25 -16.07 5.13
CA TRP A 128 6.41 -15.20 5.39
C TRP A 128 7.39 -15.85 6.34
N LYS A 129 8.69 -15.65 6.10
CA LYS A 129 9.76 -16.17 6.95
C LYS A 129 9.72 -15.62 8.38
N ASP A 130 9.58 -14.31 8.49
CA ASP A 130 9.44 -13.60 9.75
C ASP A 130 7.98 -13.19 9.96
N PRO A 131 7.54 -12.95 11.22
CA PRO A 131 6.20 -12.42 11.46
C PRO A 131 6.08 -11.08 10.73
N ARG A 132 5.27 -11.05 9.69
CA ARG A 132 5.15 -9.86 8.86
C ARG A 132 4.60 -8.66 9.61
N TRP A 133 3.80 -8.95 10.64
CA TRP A 133 3.12 -7.97 11.46
C TRP A 133 3.43 -8.18 12.93
N SER A 134 3.70 -7.09 13.64
CA SER A 134 3.82 -7.06 15.09
C SER A 134 2.69 -6.25 15.69
N ARG A 135 1.97 -6.80 16.67
CA ARG A 135 0.90 -6.07 17.36
C ARG A 135 1.49 -5.02 18.28
N ILE A 136 1.06 -3.77 18.12
CA ILE A 136 1.54 -2.62 18.90
C ILE A 136 0.49 -2.01 19.83
N ASP A 137 -0.79 -2.31 19.65
CA ASP A 137 -1.87 -1.98 20.60
C ASP A 137 -2.96 -3.06 20.53
N MET A 138 -3.62 -3.31 21.66
CA MET A 138 -4.77 -4.22 21.77
C MET A 138 -5.87 -3.49 22.53
N ASN A 139 -6.71 -2.73 21.82
CA ASN A 139 -7.73 -1.91 22.45
C ASN A 139 -9.00 -1.78 21.61
N ALA A 140 -10.10 -2.35 22.10
CA ALA A 140 -11.40 -2.28 21.45
C ALA A 140 -12.01 -0.87 21.35
N ALA A 141 -11.46 0.10 22.09
CA ALA A 141 -11.87 1.50 21.98
C ALA A 141 -11.25 2.19 20.75
N THR A 142 -10.28 1.62 20.05
CA THR A 142 -9.71 2.24 18.85
C THR A 142 -10.78 2.52 17.80
N LYS A 143 -10.84 3.75 17.30
CA LYS A 143 -11.81 4.19 16.28
C LYS A 143 -11.17 4.72 15.02
N ASN A 144 -9.99 5.34 15.13
CA ASN A 144 -9.30 5.88 13.98
C ASN A 144 -7.79 5.76 14.17
N LEU A 145 -7.09 5.55 13.07
CA LEU A 145 -5.65 5.48 12.98
C LEU A 145 -5.23 6.43 11.85
N ILE A 146 -4.30 7.33 12.13
CA ILE A 146 -3.70 8.21 11.11
C ILE A 146 -2.18 8.14 11.19
N GLN A 147 -1.54 8.39 10.06
CA GLN A 147 -0.12 8.67 9.99
C GLN A 147 0.09 10.15 9.69
N VAL A 148 0.98 10.80 10.45
CA VAL A 148 1.54 12.11 10.11
C VAL A 148 2.95 11.90 9.59
N SER A 149 3.25 12.42 8.40
CA SER A 149 4.58 12.33 7.80
C SER A 149 4.95 13.62 7.09
N SER A 150 6.14 14.13 7.38
CA SER A 150 6.75 15.28 6.70
C SER A 150 7.07 14.96 5.24
N THR A 151 6.98 15.96 4.37
CA THR A 151 7.40 15.82 2.96
C THR A 151 8.92 15.85 2.80
N THR A 152 9.63 16.29 3.83
CA THR A 152 11.09 16.35 3.91
C THR A 152 11.69 15.05 4.45
N SER A 153 12.98 14.81 4.16
CA SER A 153 13.70 13.65 4.67
C SER A 153 13.81 13.64 6.20
N THR A 154 13.99 14.82 6.81
CA THR A 154 14.03 14.98 8.27
C THR A 154 12.62 15.01 8.87
N PRO A 155 12.23 14.04 9.72
CA PRO A 155 10.91 14.04 10.35
C PRO A 155 10.72 15.22 11.29
N ALA A 156 9.53 15.82 11.25
CA ALA A 156 9.07 16.70 12.30
C ALA A 156 8.81 15.93 13.61
N VAL A 157 8.84 16.61 14.75
CA VAL A 157 8.54 16.03 16.07
C VAL A 157 7.14 15.40 16.13
N VAL A 158 6.20 15.94 15.36
CA VAL A 158 4.82 15.48 15.27
C VAL A 158 4.66 14.26 14.33
N ASP A 159 5.68 13.92 13.54
CA ASP A 159 5.59 12.76 12.64
C ASP A 159 5.46 11.45 13.42
N GLY A 160 4.58 10.57 12.96
CA GLY A 160 4.33 9.26 13.53
C GLY A 160 2.87 8.83 13.42
N ILE A 161 2.54 7.76 14.13
CA ILE A 161 1.19 7.19 14.14
C ILE A 161 0.41 7.80 15.30
N TYR A 162 -0.85 8.14 15.02
CA TYR A 162 -1.80 8.56 16.03
C TYR A 162 -3.04 7.70 16.01
N GLN A 163 -3.55 7.43 17.20
CA GLN A 163 -4.75 6.65 17.44
C GLN A 163 -5.78 7.54 18.14
N LEU A 164 -7.02 7.54 17.65
CA LEU A 164 -8.18 8.08 18.35
C LEU A 164 -9.00 6.93 18.91
N ARG A 165 -9.28 6.99 20.22
CA ARG A 165 -10.19 6.06 20.89
C ARG A 165 -11.60 6.64 21.01
N SER A 166 -12.60 5.77 21.20
CA SER A 166 -14.01 6.15 21.36
C SER A 166 -14.29 6.99 22.60
N THR A 167 -13.34 7.07 23.52
CA THR A 167 -13.37 7.95 24.70
C THR A 167 -12.94 9.39 24.39
N GLY A 168 -12.53 9.68 23.15
CA GLY A 168 -11.93 10.95 22.73
C GLY A 168 -10.42 11.05 23.02
N GLN A 169 -9.83 10.03 23.67
CA GLN A 169 -8.39 9.97 23.89
C GLN A 169 -7.61 9.87 22.57
N VAL A 170 -6.61 10.74 22.41
CA VAL A 170 -5.66 10.72 21.29
C VAL A 170 -4.30 10.24 21.83
N LEU A 171 -3.73 9.22 21.21
CA LEU A 171 -2.41 8.71 21.53
C LEU A 171 -1.45 8.85 20.34
N TYR A 172 -0.19 9.10 20.65
CA TYR A 172 0.94 9.11 19.73
C TYR A 172 1.81 7.87 19.96
N TYR A 173 2.14 7.15 18.89
CA TYR A 173 3.11 6.05 18.93
C TYR A 173 4.50 6.57 18.59
N SER A 174 5.39 6.58 19.59
CA SER A 174 6.76 7.07 19.42
C SER A 174 7.59 6.16 18.51
N PRO A 175 8.62 6.69 17.83
CA PRO A 175 9.59 5.87 17.11
C PRO A 175 10.29 4.83 17.99
N SER A 176 10.40 5.08 19.30
CA SER A 176 10.94 4.14 20.29
C SER A 176 9.99 3.01 20.68
N GLY A 177 8.76 3.00 20.15
CA GLY A 177 7.81 1.91 20.33
C GLY A 177 6.90 2.04 21.55
N SER A 178 6.49 3.26 21.91
CA SER A 178 5.63 3.51 23.08
C SER A 178 4.49 4.46 22.77
N TRP A 179 3.29 4.15 23.28
CA TRP A 179 2.13 5.02 23.19
C TRP A 179 2.14 6.08 24.28
N THR A 180 1.93 7.34 23.91
CA THR A 180 1.79 8.48 24.83
C THR A 180 0.49 9.21 24.56
N SER A 181 -0.27 9.53 25.60
CA SER A 181 -1.49 10.34 25.47
C SER A 181 -1.13 11.78 25.12
N VAL A 182 -1.72 12.32 24.05
CA VAL A 182 -1.57 13.73 23.64
C VAL A 182 -2.86 14.53 23.82
N ASP A 183 -4.01 13.85 23.98
CA ASP A 183 -5.29 14.45 24.35
C ASP A 183 -6.17 13.40 25.08
N ASN A 184 -7.11 13.83 25.92
CA ASN A 184 -8.09 13.00 26.64
C ASN A 184 -9.50 13.61 26.65
N ASN A 185 -9.78 14.58 25.76
CA ASN A 185 -11.05 15.26 25.69
C ASN A 185 -12.08 14.37 24.99
N LYS A 186 -13.15 14.03 25.71
CA LYS A 186 -14.28 13.21 25.23
C LYS A 186 -14.99 13.77 24.00
N ASP A 187 -14.86 15.07 23.75
CA ASP A 187 -15.52 15.72 22.63
C ASP A 187 -14.74 15.53 21.33
N THR A 188 -13.49 15.04 21.37
CA THR A 188 -12.69 14.72 20.17
C THR A 188 -13.29 13.54 19.41
N VAL A 189 -13.70 13.80 18.16
CA VAL A 189 -14.35 12.80 17.29
C VAL A 189 -13.60 12.54 15.98
N GLN A 190 -12.61 13.37 15.65
CA GLN A 190 -11.78 13.18 14.47
C GLN A 190 -10.37 13.72 14.72
N ILE A 191 -9.38 13.01 14.21
CA ILE A 191 -7.99 13.48 14.06
C ILE A 191 -7.58 13.40 12.59
N THR A 192 -6.71 14.31 12.16
CA THR A 192 -6.08 14.28 10.83
C THR A 192 -4.73 14.97 10.92
N GLY A 193 -3.79 14.63 10.04
CA GLY A 193 -2.50 15.29 10.04
C GLY A 193 -1.73 15.07 8.74
N SER A 194 -0.84 16.02 8.45
CA SER A 194 0.00 16.01 7.28
C SER A 194 1.18 16.96 7.50
N ASN A 195 2.31 16.68 6.85
CA ASN A 195 3.50 17.52 6.83
C ASN A 195 3.94 18.09 8.20
N GLY A 196 4.02 17.22 9.22
CA GLY A 196 4.42 17.63 10.57
C GLY A 196 3.37 18.41 11.37
N TYR A 197 2.11 18.40 10.94
CA TYR A 197 0.99 18.99 11.66
C TYR A 197 -0.08 17.95 12.00
N LEU A 198 -0.64 18.08 13.20
CA LEU A 198 -1.75 17.29 13.70
C LEU A 198 -2.90 18.23 14.07
N TYR A 199 -4.12 17.83 13.70
CA TYR A 199 -5.34 18.55 13.96
C TYR A 199 -6.39 17.61 14.54
N GLN A 200 -7.29 18.18 15.34
CA GLN A 200 -8.46 17.46 15.84
C GLN A 200 -9.72 18.29 15.67
N ARG A 201 -10.85 17.58 15.57
CA ARG A 201 -12.20 18.16 15.54
C ARG A 201 -12.99 17.63 16.71
N HIS A 202 -13.70 18.52 17.39
CA HIS A 202 -14.67 18.12 18.41
C HIS A 202 -16.05 17.87 17.80
N ALA A 203 -16.94 17.26 18.56
CA ALA A 203 -18.29 16.88 18.13
C ALA A 203 -19.16 18.08 17.71
N ASP A 204 -18.90 19.26 18.29
CA ASP A 204 -19.56 20.52 17.97
C ASP A 204 -18.99 21.21 16.71
N GLY A 205 -18.00 20.60 16.05
CA GLY A 205 -17.33 21.13 14.85
C GLY A 205 -16.16 22.08 15.13
N SER A 206 -15.89 22.42 16.39
CA SER A 206 -14.70 23.21 16.73
C SER A 206 -13.42 22.45 16.36
N THR A 207 -12.41 23.20 15.93
CA THR A 207 -11.18 22.65 15.33
C THR A 207 -9.95 23.17 16.04
N TYR A 208 -8.98 22.30 16.26
CA TYR A 208 -7.75 22.57 16.99
C TYR A 208 -6.53 22.06 16.24
N LYS A 209 -5.40 22.75 16.41
CA LYS A 209 -4.07 22.36 15.93
C LYS A 209 -3.19 21.98 17.12
N TYR A 210 -2.56 20.81 17.09
CA TYR A 210 -1.63 20.39 18.13
C TYR A 210 -0.39 21.28 18.12
N SER A 211 0.04 21.72 19.30
CA SER A 211 1.21 22.60 19.46
C SER A 211 2.54 21.85 19.29
N GLY A 212 2.53 20.51 19.30
CA GLY A 212 3.70 19.67 19.08
C GLY A 212 4.36 19.14 20.35
N SER A 213 3.83 19.48 21.53
CA SER A 213 4.33 19.01 22.82
C SER A 213 3.22 18.86 23.85
N GLY A 214 3.32 17.82 24.69
CA GLY A 214 2.42 17.60 25.81
C GLY A 214 0.96 17.36 25.39
N SER A 215 0.07 18.16 25.94
CA SER A 215 -1.37 18.12 25.62
C SER A 215 -1.90 19.50 25.23
N ASP A 216 -1.03 20.32 24.63
CA ASP A 216 -1.34 21.68 24.23
C ASP A 216 -1.93 21.71 22.82
N TRP A 217 -3.11 22.31 22.71
CA TRP A 217 -3.87 22.43 21.47
C TRP A 217 -4.31 23.87 21.25
N GLN A 218 -3.90 24.43 20.11
CA GLN A 218 -4.34 25.76 19.68
C GLN A 218 -5.75 25.66 19.10
N TRP A 219 -6.68 26.42 19.67
CA TRP A 219 -8.01 26.60 19.10
C TRP A 219 -7.94 27.44 17.82
N ILE A 220 -8.34 26.86 16.68
CA ILE A 220 -8.24 27.49 15.35
C ILE A 220 -9.61 27.65 14.65
N GLY A 221 -10.70 27.11 15.19
CA GLY A 221 -12.04 27.30 14.65
C GLY A 221 -13.12 27.03 15.69
N GLY A 222 -14.09 27.94 15.82
CA GLY A 222 -15.19 27.80 16.76
C GLY A 222 -16.20 26.72 16.40
N ALA A 223 -17.06 26.39 17.38
CA ALA A 223 -18.15 25.44 17.21
C ALA A 223 -19.04 25.84 16.02
N SER A 224 -19.35 24.87 15.17
CA SER A 224 -20.18 25.04 13.99
C SER A 224 -20.72 23.68 13.56
N ASP A 225 -22.04 23.54 13.64
CA ASP A 225 -22.73 22.34 13.16
C ASP A 225 -22.62 22.17 11.64
N ASN A 226 -22.15 23.18 10.90
CA ASN A 226 -21.90 23.10 9.47
C ASN A 226 -20.63 22.29 9.14
N VAL A 227 -19.71 22.08 10.08
CA VAL A 227 -18.49 21.29 9.84
C VAL A 227 -18.82 19.80 9.85
N ILE A 228 -18.55 19.10 8.74
CA ILE A 228 -18.73 17.65 8.60
C ILE A 228 -17.46 16.91 9.00
N ASP A 229 -16.32 17.33 8.44
CA ASP A 229 -15.00 16.76 8.67
C ASP A 229 -13.86 17.74 8.44
N ILE A 230 -12.69 17.36 8.94
CA ILE A 230 -11.40 18.00 8.67
C ILE A 230 -10.49 17.09 7.88
N VAL A 231 -9.71 17.67 6.98
CA VAL A 231 -8.68 16.97 6.19
C VAL A 231 -7.40 17.81 6.20
N ALA A 232 -6.31 17.24 6.68
CA ALA A 232 -4.98 17.85 6.59
C ALA A 232 -4.24 17.34 5.36
N ALA A 233 -3.57 18.25 4.66
CA ALA A 233 -2.78 17.95 3.48
C ALA A 233 -1.78 19.08 3.20
N SER A 234 -0.62 18.73 2.64
CA SER A 234 0.49 19.68 2.51
C SER A 234 0.73 20.35 3.88
N ASP A 235 0.91 21.65 3.92
CA ASP A 235 1.03 22.46 5.14
C ASP A 235 -0.30 23.08 5.63
N GLN A 236 -1.46 22.54 5.23
CA GLN A 236 -2.79 23.13 5.47
C GLN A 236 -3.78 22.17 6.15
N VAL A 237 -4.88 22.74 6.65
CA VAL A 237 -6.07 22.00 7.08
C VAL A 237 -7.32 22.60 6.43
N TYR A 238 -8.22 21.71 6.02
CA TYR A 238 -9.47 22.02 5.34
C TYR A 238 -10.64 21.49 6.18
N VAL A 239 -11.78 22.17 6.11
CA VAL A 239 -13.08 21.70 6.61
C VAL A 239 -14.02 21.46 5.45
N ARG A 240 -14.69 20.31 5.44
CA ARG A 240 -15.83 20.05 4.54
C ARG A 240 -17.12 20.43 5.25
N ARG A 241 -18.04 21.09 4.54
CA ARG A 241 -19.25 21.68 5.14
C ARG A 241 -20.55 21.05 4.62
N LYS A 242 -21.64 21.14 5.41
CA LYS A 242 -22.98 20.62 5.05
C LYS A 242 -23.60 21.29 3.83
N ASP A 243 -23.25 22.54 3.58
CA ASP A 243 -23.60 23.26 2.35
C ASP A 243 -22.85 22.78 1.09
N GLY A 244 -21.95 21.80 1.25
CA GLY A 244 -21.15 21.22 0.16
C GLY A 244 -19.86 21.98 -0.12
N TRP A 245 -19.66 23.17 0.47
CA TRP A 245 -18.44 23.95 0.29
C TRP A 245 -17.31 23.45 1.19
N ILE A 246 -16.12 23.98 0.91
CA ILE A 246 -14.90 23.68 1.66
C ILE A 246 -14.38 25.00 2.21
N ALA A 247 -13.76 25.00 3.38
CA ALA A 247 -12.97 26.14 3.83
C ALA A 247 -11.58 25.68 4.25
N ARG A 248 -10.59 26.55 4.08
CA ARG A 248 -9.20 26.29 4.45
C ARG A 248 -8.78 27.28 5.52
N TRP A 249 -8.09 26.81 6.55
CA TRP A 249 -7.54 27.69 7.57
C TRP A 249 -6.45 28.58 6.96
N SER A 250 -6.39 29.85 7.34
CA SER A 250 -5.42 30.81 6.80
C SER A 250 -3.98 30.57 7.29
N GLY A 251 -3.83 29.78 8.36
CA GLY A 251 -2.57 29.63 9.10
C GLY A 251 -2.46 30.52 10.33
N THR A 252 -3.42 31.43 10.57
CA THR A 252 -3.35 32.39 11.68
C THR A 252 -4.70 32.57 12.39
N GLY A 253 -4.66 32.57 13.73
CA GLY A 253 -5.84 32.75 14.58
C GLY A 253 -6.96 31.79 14.21
N GLN A 254 -8.17 32.33 14.05
CA GLN A 254 -9.38 31.58 13.69
C GLN A 254 -9.92 31.95 12.30
N GLN A 255 -9.04 32.39 11.39
CA GLN A 255 -9.46 32.84 10.07
C GLN A 255 -9.54 31.67 9.10
N TRP A 256 -10.69 31.52 8.44
CA TRP A 256 -10.94 30.48 7.44
C TRP A 256 -11.38 31.10 6.13
N THR A 257 -10.74 30.71 5.03
CA THR A 257 -11.11 31.13 3.69
C THR A 257 -12.01 30.10 3.05
N THR A 258 -13.23 30.49 2.71
CA THR A 258 -14.16 29.65 1.94
C THR A 258 -13.62 29.42 0.53
N ILE A 259 -13.59 28.17 0.12
CA ILE A 259 -13.34 27.72 -1.25
C ILE A 259 -14.72 27.39 -1.83
N GLN A 260 -15.26 28.31 -2.62
CA GLN A 260 -16.59 28.19 -3.19
C GLN A 260 -16.58 27.19 -4.36
N GLN A 261 -17.06 25.98 -4.11
CA GLN A 261 -17.29 24.96 -5.12
C GLN A 261 -18.54 25.30 -5.97
N PRO A 262 -18.64 24.85 -7.24
CA PRO A 262 -19.89 24.85 -7.99
C PRO A 262 -21.05 24.30 -7.16
N SER A 263 -22.13 25.08 -7.09
CA SER A 263 -23.31 24.74 -6.29
C SER A 263 -23.99 23.51 -6.87
N THR A 264 -23.89 22.41 -6.14
CA THR A 264 -24.44 21.08 -6.43
C THR A 264 -23.76 20.30 -7.56
N PRO A 265 -23.60 18.97 -7.39
CA PRO A 265 -23.84 18.18 -6.17
C PRO A 265 -22.87 18.51 -5.02
N SER A 266 -23.28 18.27 -3.76
CA SER A 266 -22.45 18.53 -2.57
C SER A 266 -21.21 17.62 -2.54
N SER A 267 -20.14 18.05 -1.87
CA SER A 267 -18.93 17.27 -1.67
C SER A 267 -19.17 16.06 -0.75
N ARG A 268 -18.74 14.87 -1.19
CA ARG A 268 -18.74 13.61 -0.43
C ARG A 268 -17.40 13.38 0.28
N GLN A 269 -16.29 13.64 -0.42
CA GLN A 269 -14.94 13.46 0.07
C GLN A 269 -14.01 14.48 -0.60
N ILE A 270 -12.94 14.88 0.08
CA ILE A 270 -11.86 15.69 -0.49
C ILE A 270 -10.52 15.00 -0.32
N ALA A 271 -9.62 15.21 -1.28
CA ALA A 271 -8.22 14.82 -1.20
C ALA A 271 -7.37 15.94 -1.81
N ILE A 272 -6.19 16.21 -1.26
CA ILE A 272 -5.40 17.38 -1.64
C ILE A 272 -3.95 16.96 -1.83
N THR A 273 -3.32 17.41 -2.91
CA THR A 273 -1.91 17.11 -3.22
C THR A 273 -0.93 17.99 -2.43
N ASP A 274 0.36 17.66 -2.48
CA ASP A 274 1.41 18.46 -1.85
C ASP A 274 1.49 19.87 -2.43
N SER A 275 1.26 20.00 -3.73
CA SER A 275 1.09 21.26 -4.47
C SER A 275 -0.28 21.91 -4.28
N LYS A 276 -1.08 21.41 -3.33
CA LYS A 276 -2.37 21.94 -2.90
C LYS A 276 -3.45 21.88 -3.98
N VAL A 277 -3.35 20.97 -4.95
CA VAL A 277 -4.47 20.70 -5.87
C VAL A 277 -5.59 20.02 -5.08
N LEU A 278 -6.74 20.67 -5.01
CA LEU A 278 -7.91 20.19 -4.29
C LEU A 278 -8.76 19.33 -5.22
N TRP A 279 -8.89 18.05 -4.89
CA TRP A 279 -9.80 17.11 -5.52
C TRP A 279 -11.04 16.93 -4.66
N VAL A 280 -12.20 16.89 -5.32
CA VAL A 280 -13.48 16.70 -4.65
C VAL A 280 -14.25 15.61 -5.38
N LEU A 281 -14.60 14.57 -4.62
CA LEU A 281 -15.61 13.60 -5.01
C LEU A 281 -16.98 14.13 -4.62
N LEU A 282 -17.85 14.30 -5.61
CA LEU A 282 -19.21 14.75 -5.42
C LEU A 282 -20.14 13.61 -5.01
N THR A 283 -21.26 13.97 -4.39
CA THR A 283 -22.27 13.03 -3.89
C THR A 283 -22.93 12.19 -4.98
N ASN A 284 -22.85 12.59 -6.25
CA ASN A 284 -23.31 11.81 -7.40
C ASN A 284 -22.21 10.95 -8.05
N GLY A 285 -20.96 10.99 -7.56
CA GLY A 285 -19.80 10.29 -8.12
C GLY A 285 -18.90 11.14 -9.03
N ASP A 286 -19.33 12.33 -9.44
CA ASP A 286 -18.50 13.16 -10.32
C ASP A 286 -17.25 13.67 -9.57
N LEU A 287 -16.17 13.87 -10.32
CA LEU A 287 -14.91 14.42 -9.82
C LEU A 287 -14.70 15.83 -10.36
N VAL A 288 -14.50 16.76 -9.44
CA VAL A 288 -14.06 18.12 -9.76
C VAL A 288 -12.75 18.42 -9.05
N ARG A 289 -11.96 19.34 -9.62
CA ARG A 289 -10.73 19.83 -8.98
C ARG A 289 -10.59 21.33 -9.07
N SER A 290 -9.81 21.90 -8.17
CA SER A 290 -9.35 23.28 -8.23
C SER A 290 -7.86 23.38 -7.88
N GLU A 291 -7.13 24.16 -8.66
CA GLU A 291 -5.69 24.37 -8.47
C GLU A 291 -5.41 25.54 -7.53
N TRP A 292 -4.22 25.56 -6.95
CA TRP A 292 -3.77 26.62 -6.05
C TRP A 292 -3.17 27.81 -6.85
N PRO A 293 -3.49 29.07 -6.49
CA PRO A 293 -4.45 29.51 -5.48
C PRO A 293 -5.90 29.34 -5.94
N TYR A 294 -6.78 28.90 -5.03
CA TYR A 294 -8.17 28.62 -5.36
C TYR A 294 -8.94 29.87 -5.78
N SER A 295 -9.74 29.74 -6.84
CA SER A 295 -10.61 30.80 -7.38
C SER A 295 -12.02 30.26 -7.59
N PRO A 296 -13.09 31.06 -7.39
CA PRO A 296 -14.46 30.66 -7.72
C PRO A 296 -14.65 30.22 -9.17
N THR A 297 -13.82 30.69 -10.11
CA THR A 297 -13.85 30.32 -11.53
C THR A 297 -12.81 29.25 -11.91
N GLY A 298 -12.00 28.79 -10.95
CA GLY A 298 -10.88 27.87 -11.18
C GLY A 298 -11.23 26.39 -11.04
N TRP A 299 -12.51 26.03 -11.20
CA TRP A 299 -12.97 24.65 -11.06
C TRP A 299 -13.01 23.93 -12.41
N GLN A 300 -12.57 22.68 -12.41
CA GLN A 300 -12.60 21.80 -13.56
C GLN A 300 -13.36 20.52 -13.22
N THR A 301 -14.31 20.13 -14.07
CA THR A 301 -14.87 18.77 -14.04
C THR A 301 -13.89 17.83 -14.73
N VAL A 302 -13.41 16.83 -13.99
CA VAL A 302 -12.36 15.91 -14.45
C VAL A 302 -12.94 14.55 -14.85
N ASP A 303 -14.02 14.13 -14.21
CA ASP A 303 -14.69 12.87 -14.51
C ASP A 303 -16.18 12.96 -14.17
N ILE A 304 -17.02 12.46 -15.07
CA ILE A 304 -18.48 12.34 -14.86
C ILE A 304 -18.79 10.85 -14.81
N ASN A 305 -18.85 10.32 -13.59
CA ASN A 305 -18.94 8.88 -13.39
C ASN A 305 -19.53 8.53 -12.02
N ALA A 306 -20.78 8.09 -12.03
CA ALA A 306 -21.50 7.70 -10.82
C ALA A 306 -20.90 6.49 -10.08
N ALA A 307 -19.99 5.74 -10.72
CA ALA A 307 -19.31 4.62 -10.09
C ALA A 307 -18.21 5.06 -9.12
N ASN A 308 -17.67 6.28 -9.20
CA ASN A 308 -16.62 6.70 -8.28
C ASN A 308 -17.16 6.75 -6.84
N SER A 309 -16.48 6.05 -5.94
CA SER A 309 -16.96 5.79 -4.57
C SER A 309 -16.02 6.37 -3.51
N ALA A 310 -14.72 6.42 -3.76
CA ALA A 310 -13.72 7.06 -2.90
C ALA A 310 -12.56 7.65 -3.71
N ILE A 311 -11.82 8.57 -3.11
CA ILE A 311 -10.61 9.18 -3.67
C ILE A 311 -9.47 9.20 -2.66
N THR A 312 -8.23 9.23 -3.15
CA THR A 312 -7.05 9.45 -2.32
C THR A 312 -5.94 10.11 -3.13
N VAL A 313 -4.95 10.67 -2.43
CA VAL A 313 -3.78 11.31 -3.03
C VAL A 313 -2.51 10.81 -2.37
N GLY A 314 -1.55 10.38 -3.19
CA GLY A 314 -0.18 10.04 -2.79
C GLY A 314 0.79 11.10 -3.33
N GLY A 315 1.16 12.06 -2.49
CA GLY A 315 2.01 13.18 -2.93
C GLY A 315 1.30 14.05 -3.96
N GLU A 316 1.67 13.93 -5.23
CA GLU A 316 1.01 14.59 -6.37
C GLU A 316 0.08 13.66 -7.16
N ASN A 317 0.15 12.34 -6.93
CA ASN A 317 -0.62 11.37 -7.68
C ASN A 317 -2.04 11.25 -7.12
N PHE A 318 -3.02 11.31 -8.02
CA PHE A 318 -4.43 11.16 -7.69
C PHE A 318 -4.95 9.77 -8.07
N TYR A 319 -5.72 9.17 -7.16
CA TYR A 319 -6.34 7.87 -7.34
C TYR A 319 -7.82 7.92 -6.96
N LYS A 320 -8.63 7.12 -7.65
CA LYS A 320 -10.05 6.91 -7.34
C LYS A 320 -10.37 5.42 -7.26
N LEU A 321 -11.29 5.09 -6.36
CA LEU A 321 -11.94 3.79 -6.26
C LEU A 321 -13.31 3.87 -6.93
N GLN A 322 -13.66 2.85 -7.69
CA GLN A 322 -14.98 2.69 -8.29
C GLN A 322 -15.80 1.61 -7.55
N SER A 323 -17.13 1.65 -7.69
CA SER A 323 -18.06 0.76 -7.00
C SER A 323 -17.98 -0.71 -7.44
N ASP A 324 -17.35 -0.98 -8.59
CA ASP A 324 -17.01 -2.33 -9.06
C ASP A 324 -15.67 -2.85 -8.49
N GLY A 325 -15.03 -2.07 -7.62
CA GLY A 325 -13.78 -2.42 -6.95
C GLY A 325 -12.52 -2.09 -7.75
N LYS A 326 -12.62 -1.35 -8.86
CA LYS A 326 -11.44 -0.86 -9.59
C LYS A 326 -10.74 0.28 -8.86
N ILE A 327 -9.41 0.24 -8.83
CA ILE A 327 -8.59 1.41 -8.52
C ILE A 327 -8.03 1.99 -9.82
N VAL A 328 -8.24 3.29 -10.02
CA VAL A 328 -7.85 4.01 -11.22
C VAL A 328 -6.95 5.19 -10.83
N TRP A 329 -5.79 5.27 -11.47
CA TRP A 329 -4.81 6.34 -11.34
C TRP A 329 -4.98 7.35 -12.49
N LEU A 330 -4.81 8.64 -12.19
CA LEU A 330 -4.70 9.67 -13.22
C LEU A 330 -3.23 9.87 -13.59
N ASP A 331 -2.84 9.48 -14.80
CA ASP A 331 -1.54 9.85 -15.35
C ASP A 331 -1.56 11.34 -15.69
N THR A 332 -0.85 12.16 -14.92
CA THR A 332 -0.80 13.62 -15.10
C THR A 332 0.21 14.06 -16.17
N VAL A 333 1.01 13.13 -16.71
CA VAL A 333 1.94 13.39 -17.83
C VAL A 333 1.22 13.14 -19.16
N GLN A 334 0.52 12.01 -19.26
CA GLN A 334 -0.17 11.57 -20.48
C GLN A 334 -1.66 11.94 -20.49
N TYR A 335 -2.18 12.45 -19.36
CA TYR A 335 -3.55 12.94 -19.18
C TYR A 335 -4.66 11.92 -19.48
N PHE A 336 -4.48 10.67 -19.04
CA PHE A 336 -5.54 9.65 -19.10
C PHE A 336 -5.67 8.83 -17.81
N TRP A 337 -6.81 8.15 -17.69
CA TRP A 337 -7.12 7.24 -16.60
C TRP A 337 -6.53 5.86 -16.86
N SER A 338 -5.65 5.40 -15.98
CA SER A 338 -5.07 4.06 -16.04
C SER A 338 -5.63 3.20 -14.90
N THR A 339 -6.18 2.04 -15.26
CA THR A 339 -6.66 1.08 -14.24
C THR A 339 -5.47 0.35 -13.66
N ILE A 340 -5.24 0.50 -12.35
CA ILE A 340 -4.12 -0.14 -11.66
C ILE A 340 -4.56 -1.36 -10.84
N GLU A 341 -5.84 -1.48 -10.51
CA GLU A 341 -6.47 -2.67 -9.95
C GLU A 341 -7.83 -2.90 -10.61
N ASN A 342 -8.11 -4.14 -11.03
CA ASN A 342 -9.28 -4.45 -11.86
C ASN A 342 -10.56 -4.77 -11.08
N SER A 343 -10.44 -5.18 -9.81
CA SER A 343 -11.57 -5.59 -8.96
C SER A 343 -11.08 -5.98 -7.56
N GLY A 344 -11.98 -5.97 -6.58
CA GLY A 344 -11.74 -6.55 -5.25
C GLY A 344 -11.56 -5.51 -4.15
N SER A 345 -11.04 -4.33 -4.50
CA SER A 345 -10.89 -3.21 -3.58
C SER A 345 -12.24 -2.69 -3.06
N VAL A 346 -12.26 -2.41 -1.76
CA VAL A 346 -13.32 -1.68 -1.06
C VAL A 346 -12.77 -0.46 -0.31
N GLY A 347 -11.47 -0.21 -0.43
CA GLY A 347 -10.79 0.93 0.18
C GLY A 347 -9.44 1.19 -0.48
N VAL A 348 -9.13 2.46 -0.72
CA VAL A 348 -7.86 2.90 -1.29
C VAL A 348 -7.23 3.97 -0.42
N TYR A 349 -5.94 3.86 -0.16
CA TYR A 349 -5.17 4.75 0.69
C TYR A 349 -3.85 5.08 0.01
N ALA A 350 -3.38 6.32 0.10
CA ALA A 350 -2.13 6.71 -0.55
C ALA A 350 -1.37 7.75 0.28
N VAL A 351 -0.04 7.72 0.19
CA VAL A 351 0.86 8.61 0.94
C VAL A 351 2.24 8.63 0.27
N GLY A 352 2.68 9.80 -0.16
CA GLY A 352 3.89 9.89 -0.99
C GLY A 352 3.75 8.98 -2.22
N GLU A 353 4.71 8.10 -2.44
CA GLU A 353 4.71 7.16 -3.57
C GLU A 353 3.94 5.86 -3.30
N PHE A 354 3.51 5.63 -2.05
CA PHE A 354 2.87 4.38 -1.66
C PHE A 354 1.35 4.44 -1.85
N VAL A 355 0.80 3.36 -2.39
CA VAL A 355 -0.65 3.14 -2.54
C VAL A 355 -1.00 1.78 -1.96
N TYR A 356 -2.10 1.74 -1.20
CA TYR A 356 -2.61 0.55 -0.57
C TYR A 356 -4.07 0.33 -0.95
N SER A 357 -4.41 -0.94 -1.15
CA SER A 357 -5.77 -1.42 -1.40
C SER A 357 -6.20 -2.31 -0.24
N ARG A 358 -7.43 -2.12 0.23
CA ARG A 358 -8.10 -3.05 1.14
C ARG A 358 -9.18 -3.76 0.35
N HIS A 359 -9.15 -5.08 0.31
CA HIS A 359 -10.16 -5.86 -0.38
C HIS A 359 -11.37 -6.19 0.51
N GLY A 360 -12.47 -6.59 -0.13
CA GLY A 360 -13.71 -6.95 0.54
C GLY A 360 -13.59 -8.15 1.49
N ASP A 361 -12.62 -9.04 1.25
CA ASP A 361 -12.29 -10.18 2.11
C ASP A 361 -11.45 -9.82 3.34
N GLY A 362 -11.02 -8.55 3.47
CA GLY A 362 -10.19 -8.04 4.57
C GLY A 362 -8.70 -7.97 4.25
N SER A 363 -8.23 -8.58 3.16
CA SER A 363 -6.81 -8.55 2.79
C SER A 363 -6.33 -7.13 2.46
N ILE A 364 -5.06 -6.86 2.79
CA ILE A 364 -4.38 -5.59 2.53
C ILE A 364 -3.32 -5.82 1.46
N TRP A 365 -3.23 -4.90 0.50
CA TRP A 365 -2.31 -4.98 -0.63
C TRP A 365 -1.58 -3.65 -0.81
N ARG A 366 -0.32 -3.70 -1.27
CA ARG A 366 0.51 -2.54 -1.63
C ARG A 366 0.78 -2.57 -3.12
N TYR A 367 0.57 -1.44 -3.79
CA TYR A 367 0.86 -1.29 -5.20
C TYR A 367 2.37 -1.31 -5.44
N THR A 368 2.82 -2.05 -6.46
CA THR A 368 4.26 -2.18 -6.74
C THR A 368 4.80 -1.10 -7.67
N GLY A 369 3.93 -0.26 -8.24
CA GLY A 369 4.27 0.70 -9.29
C GLY A 369 3.93 0.21 -10.71
N THR A 370 3.63 -1.07 -10.88
CA THR A 370 3.27 -1.66 -12.18
C THR A 370 1.76 -1.92 -12.24
N PRO A 371 1.01 -1.36 -13.21
CA PRO A 371 -0.44 -1.57 -13.32
C PRO A 371 -0.83 -3.05 -13.27
N GLY A 372 -1.81 -3.38 -12.42
CA GLY A 372 -2.27 -4.76 -12.22
C GLY A 372 -1.39 -5.60 -11.29
N VAL A 373 -0.26 -5.07 -10.80
CA VAL A 373 0.65 -5.80 -9.91
C VAL A 373 0.57 -5.23 -8.50
N TRP A 374 0.25 -6.10 -7.56
CA TRP A 374 0.06 -5.77 -6.16
C TRP A 374 0.72 -6.82 -5.28
N GLU A 375 1.37 -6.36 -4.22
CA GLU A 375 1.92 -7.21 -3.16
C GLU A 375 0.87 -7.32 -2.05
N MET A 376 0.32 -8.50 -1.82
CA MET A 376 -0.52 -8.72 -0.63
C MET A 376 0.37 -8.48 0.59
N LEU A 377 -0.01 -7.55 1.47
CA LEU A 377 0.59 -7.25 2.78
C LEU A 377 0.00 -8.09 3.91
N ASP A 378 -1.29 -8.39 3.85
CA ASP A 378 -1.97 -9.19 4.85
C ASP A 378 -3.13 -9.96 4.23
N SER A 379 -3.38 -11.17 4.74
CA SER A 379 -4.50 -12.03 4.33
C SER A 379 -5.57 -12.16 5.40
N ARG A 380 -5.40 -11.51 6.56
CA ARG A 380 -6.38 -11.51 7.64
C ARG A 380 -7.70 -10.91 7.19
N GLY A 381 -8.80 -11.58 7.52
CA GLY A 381 -10.14 -11.17 7.09
C GLY A 381 -10.76 -10.02 7.89
N ASP A 382 -10.10 -9.58 8.96
CA ASP A 382 -10.64 -8.61 9.92
C ASP A 382 -9.91 -7.25 9.89
N SER A 383 -8.97 -7.02 8.96
CA SER A 383 -8.38 -5.70 8.77
C SER A 383 -9.45 -4.73 8.29
N VAL A 384 -9.49 -3.51 8.82
CA VAL A 384 -10.51 -2.47 8.49
C VAL A 384 -9.89 -1.17 7.97
N SER A 385 -8.59 -0.96 8.18
CA SER A 385 -7.88 0.22 7.68
C SER A 385 -6.39 -0.05 7.61
N VAL A 386 -5.74 0.52 6.60
CA VAL A 386 -4.29 0.58 6.46
C VAL A 386 -3.85 2.04 6.40
N VAL A 387 -2.77 2.37 7.09
CA VAL A 387 -2.08 3.66 6.99
C VAL A 387 -0.60 3.42 6.76
N GLY A 388 -0.02 4.18 5.85
CA GLY A 388 1.41 4.16 5.59
C GLY A 388 2.03 5.53 5.80
N ASP A 389 3.35 5.59 5.82
CA ASP A 389 4.10 6.84 5.77
C ASP A 389 4.91 6.96 4.48
N ARG A 390 5.47 8.15 4.24
CA ARG A 390 6.35 8.42 3.08
C ARG A 390 7.68 7.68 3.10
N ARG A 391 7.95 6.85 4.11
CA ARG A 391 9.18 6.06 4.28
C ARG A 391 8.90 4.57 4.18
N GLY A 392 7.70 4.17 3.79
CA GLY A 392 7.31 2.77 3.59
C GLY A 392 6.95 2.03 4.87
N ARG A 393 6.85 2.70 6.03
CA ARG A 393 6.31 2.07 7.24
C ARG A 393 4.80 1.92 7.05
N VAL A 394 4.28 0.75 7.38
CA VAL A 394 2.86 0.41 7.22
C VAL A 394 2.30 -0.05 8.55
N PHE A 395 1.07 0.37 8.82
CA PHE A 395 0.29 -0.02 9.97
C PHE A 395 -1.11 -0.36 9.51
N GLU A 396 -1.75 -1.24 10.25
CA GLU A 396 -3.16 -1.53 10.04
C GLU A 396 -3.92 -1.60 11.35
N MET A 397 -5.23 -1.44 11.23
CA MET A 397 -6.18 -1.55 12.32
C MET A 397 -7.16 -2.68 11.99
N LEU A 398 -7.35 -3.58 12.95
CA LEU A 398 -8.34 -4.64 12.86
C LEU A 398 -9.71 -4.19 13.37
N SER A 399 -10.77 -4.92 13.01
CA SER A 399 -12.14 -4.66 13.45
C SER A 399 -12.32 -4.71 14.98
N GLY A 400 -11.48 -5.49 15.67
CA GLY A 400 -11.41 -5.53 17.13
C GLY A 400 -10.69 -4.35 17.79
N GLY A 401 -10.14 -3.42 17.01
CA GLY A 401 -9.40 -2.24 17.48
C GLY A 401 -7.91 -2.46 17.73
N ASP A 402 -7.41 -3.69 17.53
CA ASP A 402 -5.97 -4.00 17.57
C ASP A 402 -5.23 -3.27 16.45
N ILE A 403 -4.02 -2.80 16.75
CA ILE A 403 -3.14 -2.11 15.79
C ILE A 403 -1.90 -2.96 15.57
N TYR A 404 -1.56 -3.20 14.31
CA TYR A 404 -0.37 -3.91 13.90
C TYR A 404 0.56 -3.00 13.09
N LYS A 405 1.86 -3.24 13.23
CA LYS A 405 2.93 -2.61 12.48
C LYS A 405 3.58 -3.65 11.57
N LEU A 406 3.79 -3.31 10.30
CA LEU A 406 4.57 -4.12 9.37
C LEU A 406 6.04 -4.10 9.78
N VAL A 407 6.68 -5.26 9.91
CA VAL A 407 8.05 -5.39 10.42
C VAL A 407 9.00 -6.20 9.53
N SER A 408 8.50 -6.84 8.47
CA SER A 408 9.32 -7.52 7.45
C SER A 408 8.86 -7.19 6.05
#